data_AF-A0A5Q0EM11-F1
#
_entry.id   AF-A0A5Q0EM11-F1
#
_cell.length_a   1.000
_cell.length_b   1.000
_cell.length_c   1.000
_cell.angle_alpha   90.00
_cell.angle_beta   90.00
_cell.angle_gamma   90.00
#
_symmetry.space_group_name_H-M   'P 1'
#
loop_
_entity.id
_entity.type
_entity.pdbx_description
1 polymer ?
#
loop_
_entity_poly.entity_id
_entity_poly.type
_entity_poly.pdbx_seq_one_letter_code
_entity_poly.pdbx_strand_id
1 'polypeptide(L)'
;MPQDEKNKNQLTPQQKKAHKKAKQERRRNYMTVFMNGNQVRVKRPATIDGIPEDEWITQDADPIWLHQNGMWEILAEQEAETEDSLSPVVLDSEKQIPW
;
A
#
# COMPACT_ATOMS: atom_id res chain seq x y z
N MET A 1 -8.91 -10.97 -61.47
CA MET A 1 -8.35 -10.30 -60.28
C MET A 1 -9.04 -10.87 -59.05
N PRO A 2 -8.37 -11.70 -58.23
CA PRO A 2 -8.95 -12.16 -56.97
C PRO A 2 -8.99 -10.98 -55.99
N GLN A 3 -10.16 -10.70 -55.41
CA GLN A 3 -10.31 -9.69 -54.38
C GLN A 3 -9.79 -10.28 -53.06
N ASP A 4 -8.82 -9.64 -52.42
CA ASP A 4 -8.32 -10.05 -51.11
C ASP A 4 -9.47 -10.06 -50.09
N GLU A 5 -9.87 -11.25 -49.65
CA GLU A 5 -10.83 -11.43 -48.56
C GLU A 5 -10.24 -10.89 -47.26
N LYS A 6 -10.61 -9.67 -46.89
CA LYS A 6 -10.27 -9.08 -45.61
C LYS A 6 -10.77 -9.96 -44.47
N ASN A 7 -9.84 -10.51 -43.69
CA ASN A 7 -10.14 -11.40 -42.58
C ASN A 7 -10.87 -10.63 -41.47
N LYS A 8 -12.19 -10.81 -41.42
CA LYS A 8 -13.18 -10.05 -40.62
C LYS A 8 -13.01 -10.25 -39.11
N ASN A 9 -12.21 -11.24 -38.70
CA ASN A 9 -11.98 -11.62 -37.30
C ASN A 9 -10.75 -10.95 -36.67
N GLN A 10 -10.04 -10.09 -37.39
CA GLN A 10 -8.88 -9.39 -36.83
C GLN A 10 -9.31 -8.19 -35.97
N LEU A 11 -8.93 -8.21 -34.69
CA LEU A 11 -9.12 -7.05 -33.82
C LEU A 11 -8.36 -5.84 -34.37
N THR A 12 -9.02 -4.69 -34.33
CA THR A 12 -8.39 -3.41 -34.66
C THR A 12 -7.25 -3.11 -33.66
N PRO A 13 -6.23 -2.32 -34.05
CA PRO A 13 -5.16 -1.94 -33.14
C PRO A 13 -5.66 -1.29 -31.84
N GLN A 14 -6.76 -0.52 -31.92
CA GLN A 14 -7.40 0.11 -30.78
C GLN A 14 -8.03 -0.91 -29.82
N GLN A 15 -8.73 -1.92 -30.35
CA GLN A 15 -9.29 -3.01 -29.56
C GLN A 15 -8.19 -3.81 -28.83
N LYS A 16 -7.06 -4.07 -29.50
CA LYS A 16 -5.90 -4.72 -28.88
C LYS A 16 -5.33 -3.89 -27.73
N LYS A 17 -5.20 -2.57 -27.90
CA LYS A 17 -4.73 -1.66 -26.84
C LYS A 17 -5.68 -1.67 -25.64
N ALA A 18 -6.99 -1.57 -25.88
CA ALA A 18 -8.00 -1.63 -24.82
C ALA A 18 -7.94 -2.95 -24.04
N HIS A 19 -7.83 -4.08 -24.74
CA HIS A 19 -7.68 -5.40 -24.10
C HIS A 19 -6.41 -5.49 -23.24
N LYS A 20 -5.28 -4.96 -23.73
CA LYS A 20 -4.01 -4.93 -22.98
C LYS A 20 -4.14 -4.09 -21.71
N LYS A 21 -4.77 -2.92 -21.80
CA LYS A 21 -5.02 -2.03 -20.64
C LYS A 21 -5.90 -2.73 -19.60
N ALA A 22 -7.03 -3.31 -20.01
CA ALA A 22 -7.92 -4.06 -19.13
C ALA A 22 -7.22 -5.26 -18.47
N LYS A 23 -6.34 -5.96 -19.19
CA LYS A 23 -5.52 -7.04 -18.63
C LYS A 23 -4.55 -6.52 -17.58
N GLN A 24 -3.95 -5.35 -17.79
CA GLN A 24 -3.02 -4.72 -16.85
C GLN A 24 -3.75 -4.27 -15.57
N GLU A 25 -4.89 -3.60 -15.70
CA GLU A 25 -5.73 -3.19 -14.55
C GLU A 25 -6.17 -4.39 -13.72
N ARG A 26 -6.63 -5.48 -14.38
CA ARG A 26 -6.98 -6.72 -13.67
C ARG A 26 -5.79 -7.32 -12.91
N ARG A 27 -4.59 -7.28 -13.46
CA ARG A 27 -3.37 -7.78 -12.79
C ARG A 27 -2.94 -6.92 -11.61
N ARG A 28 -3.22 -5.61 -11.65
CA ARG A 28 -2.94 -4.69 -10.54
C ARG A 28 -3.91 -4.90 -9.38
N ASN A 29 -5.21 -5.02 -9.70
CA ASN A 29 -6.25 -5.03 -8.67
C ASN A 29 -6.56 -6.42 -8.11
N TYR A 30 -6.17 -7.49 -8.81
CA TYR A 30 -6.48 -8.86 -8.43
C TYR A 30 -5.23 -9.75 -8.45
N MET A 31 -5.20 -10.72 -7.54
CA MET A 31 -4.24 -11.83 -7.55
C MET A 31 -4.99 -13.16 -7.59
N THR A 32 -4.28 -14.21 -7.95
CA THR A 32 -4.81 -15.56 -7.99
C THR A 32 -4.19 -16.33 -6.84
N VAL A 33 -5.02 -16.81 -5.93
CA VAL A 33 -4.61 -17.57 -4.74
C VAL A 33 -5.22 -18.97 -4.81
N PHE A 34 -4.54 -19.94 -4.23
CA PHE A 34 -5.09 -21.27 -4.04
C PHE A 34 -5.82 -21.31 -2.70
N MET A 35 -7.13 -21.50 -2.73
CA MET A 35 -7.95 -21.69 -1.53
C MET A 35 -8.63 -23.05 -1.63
N ASN A 36 -8.38 -23.91 -0.64
CA ASN A 36 -9.00 -25.24 -0.52
C ASN A 36 -8.89 -26.09 -1.81
N GLY A 37 -7.71 -26.09 -2.44
CA GLY A 37 -7.45 -26.83 -3.67
C GLY A 37 -7.99 -26.18 -4.95
N ASN A 38 -8.72 -25.07 -4.85
CA ASN A 38 -9.25 -24.33 -6.00
C ASN A 38 -8.44 -23.06 -6.26
N GLN A 39 -8.22 -22.77 -7.53
CA GLN A 39 -7.56 -21.53 -7.95
C GLN A 39 -8.60 -20.40 -8.04
N VAL A 40 -8.56 -19.46 -7.10
CA VAL A 40 -9.56 -18.38 -6.95
C VAL A 40 -8.92 -17.02 -7.17
N ARG A 41 -9.65 -16.12 -7.85
CA ARG A 41 -9.20 -14.75 -8.08
C ARG A 41 -9.73 -13.81 -7.00
N VAL A 42 -8.83 -13.26 -6.18
CA VAL A 42 -9.15 -12.40 -5.04
C VAL A 42 -8.61 -10.99 -5.30
N LYS A 43 -9.27 -9.96 -4.75
CA LYS A 43 -8.73 -8.59 -4.79
C LYS A 43 -7.38 -8.57 -4.08
N ARG A 44 -6.40 -7.83 -4.62
CA ARG A 44 -5.15 -7.65 -3.88
C ARG A 44 -5.46 -6.84 -2.60
N PRO A 45 -4.96 -7.25 -1.43
CA PRO A 45 -4.99 -6.38 -0.26
C PRO A 45 -4.27 -5.07 -0.62
N ALA A 46 -4.70 -3.95 -0.04
CA ALA A 46 -4.04 -2.69 -0.30
C ALA A 46 -2.60 -2.78 0.22
N THR A 47 -1.66 -2.40 -0.63
CA THR A 47 -0.25 -2.41 -0.32
C THR A 47 0.24 -1.00 -0.61
N ILE A 48 0.60 -0.27 0.44
CA ILE A 48 1.12 1.10 0.36
C ILE A 48 2.64 0.97 0.23
N ASP A 49 3.22 1.47 -0.87
CA ASP A 49 4.67 1.41 -1.15
C ASP A 49 5.35 0.03 -1.06
N GLY A 50 4.59 -1.05 -1.26
CA GLY A 50 5.11 -2.43 -1.20
C GLY A 50 5.01 -3.08 0.18
N ILE A 51 4.54 -2.33 1.18
CA ILE A 51 4.24 -2.78 2.54
C ILE A 51 2.72 -3.02 2.63
N PRO A 52 2.24 -4.13 3.22
CA PRO A 52 0.81 -4.31 3.44
C PRO A 52 0.25 -3.17 4.30
N GLU A 53 -0.96 -2.72 4.00
CA GLU A 53 -1.60 -1.58 4.68
C GLU A 53 -1.53 -1.67 6.21
N ASP A 54 -1.76 -2.86 6.77
CA ASP A 54 -1.69 -3.08 8.22
C ASP A 54 -0.29 -2.78 8.80
N GLU A 55 0.78 -3.24 8.13
CA GLU A 55 2.15 -2.96 8.57
C GLU A 55 2.52 -1.48 8.39
N TRP A 56 2.03 -0.85 7.31
CA TRP A 56 2.22 0.58 7.10
C TRP A 56 1.55 1.41 8.20
N ILE A 57 0.37 1.01 8.66
CA ILE A 57 -0.33 1.71 9.73
C ILE A 57 0.43 1.64 11.05
N THR A 58 1.04 0.49 11.38
CA THR A 58 1.84 0.36 12.60
C THR A 58 3.12 1.20 12.55
N GLN A 59 3.77 1.29 11.38
CA GLN A 59 5.08 1.93 11.23
C GLN A 59 5.02 3.44 10.95
N ASP A 60 4.11 3.86 10.07
CA ASP A 60 4.17 5.18 9.43
C ASP A 60 2.92 6.06 9.68
N ALA A 61 1.86 5.54 10.30
CA ALA A 61 0.63 6.32 10.47
C ALA A 61 0.79 7.49 11.45
N ASP A 62 0.28 8.66 11.07
CA ASP A 62 0.26 9.84 11.94
C ASP A 62 -0.51 9.56 13.25
N PRO A 63 -0.03 10.02 14.42
CA PRO A 63 -0.72 9.82 15.68
C PRO A 63 -2.16 10.36 15.70
N ILE A 64 -2.41 11.46 14.97
CA ILE A 64 -3.75 12.04 14.78
C ILE A 64 -4.66 11.06 14.03
N TRP A 65 -4.12 10.38 13.02
CA TRP A 65 -4.85 9.39 12.24
C TRP A 65 -5.17 8.15 13.06
N LEU A 66 -4.19 7.64 13.83
CA LEU A 66 -4.38 6.50 14.74
C LEU A 66 -5.47 6.78 15.77
N HIS A 67 -5.47 7.98 16.36
CA HIS A 67 -6.50 8.44 17.29
C HIS A 67 -7.90 8.44 16.66
N GLN A 68 -8.04 8.98 15.45
CA GLN A 68 -9.33 9.05 14.75
C GLN A 68 -9.88 7.68 14.36
N ASN A 69 -9.01 6.71 14.08
CA ASN A 69 -9.39 5.34 13.72
C ASN A 69 -9.49 4.40 14.94
N GLY A 70 -9.28 4.91 16.15
CA GLY A 70 -9.38 4.14 17.40
C GLY A 70 -8.24 3.14 17.62
N MET A 71 -7.09 3.35 16.97
CA MET A 71 -5.92 2.47 16.99
C MET A 71 -4.99 2.83 18.17
N TRP A 72 -5.55 2.79 19.38
CA TRP A 72 -4.88 3.22 20.61
C TRP A 72 -3.75 2.28 21.07
N GLU A 73 -3.86 1.00 20.75
CA GLU A 73 -2.85 0.00 21.09
C GLU A 73 -1.51 0.33 20.41
N ILE A 74 -1.56 0.68 19.12
CA ILE A 74 -0.39 1.10 18.33
C ILE A 74 0.20 2.41 18.87
N LEU A 75 -0.64 3.38 19.25
CA LEU A 75 -0.17 4.64 19.85
C LEU A 75 0.59 4.40 21.15
N ALA A 76 0.06 3.56 22.04
CA ALA A 76 0.69 3.25 23.32
C ALA A 76 2.04 2.52 23.12
N GLU A 77 2.11 1.62 22.13
CA GLU A 77 3.37 0.95 21.75
C GLU A 77 4.42 1.94 21.23
N GLN A 78 4.04 2.87 20.34
CA GLN A 78 4.94 3.90 19.84
C GLN A 78 5.42 4.85 20.94
N GLU A 79 4.55 5.27 21.86
CA GLU A 79 4.92 6.10 23.00
C GLU A 79 5.96 5.39 23.88
N ALA A 80 5.75 4.11 24.19
CA ALA A 80 6.70 3.30 24.96
C ALA A 80 8.08 3.17 24.27
N GLU A 81 8.11 3.00 22.95
CA GLU A 81 9.35 2.98 22.17
C GLU A 81 10.08 4.33 22.19
N THR A 82 9.36 5.46 22.16
CA THR A 82 9.98 6.78 22.26
C THR A 82 10.59 7.03 23.63
N GLU A 83 9.95 6.60 24.72
CA GLU A 83 10.44 6.78 26.09
C GLU A 83 11.74 5.99 26.37
N ASP A 84 11.89 4.79 25.82
CA ASP A 84 13.12 3.99 25.95
C ASP A 84 14.31 4.60 25.18
N SER A 85 14.05 5.35 24.10
CA SER A 85 15.08 6.06 23.34
C SER A 85 15.50 7.40 23.97
N LEU A 86 14.64 7.97 24.83
CA LEU A 86 14.93 9.15 25.62
C LEU A 86 15.70 8.76 26.88
N SER A 87 16.95 8.31 26.68
CA SER A 87 17.94 8.38 27.76
C SER A 87 17.88 9.79 28.37
N PRO A 88 17.92 9.95 29.70
CA PRO A 88 17.84 11.26 30.31
C PRO A 88 19.03 12.08 29.79
N VAL A 89 18.75 12.98 28.84
CA VAL A 89 19.64 14.10 28.56
C VAL A 89 19.58 14.87 29.86
N VAL A 90 20.59 14.63 30.70
CA VAL A 90 20.90 15.47 31.85
C VAL A 90 20.89 16.88 31.29
N LEU A 91 19.82 17.63 31.56
CA LEU A 91 19.81 19.06 31.32
C LEU A 91 20.91 19.57 32.25
N ASP A 92 22.11 19.75 31.71
CA ASP A 92 23.16 20.51 32.36
C ASP A 92 22.61 21.93 32.54
N SER A 93 22.03 22.09 33.72
CA SER A 93 21.82 23.31 34.44
C SER A 93 23.12 24.09 34.44
N GLU A 94 23.32 24.99 33.47
CA GLU A 94 24.20 26.17 33.53
C GLU A 94 24.34 26.82 32.14
N LYS A 95 23.26 27.44 31.65
CA LYS A 95 23.42 28.62 30.77
C LYS A 95 22.63 29.78 31.33
N GLN A 96 23.30 30.44 32.26
CA GLN A 96 22.99 31.74 32.81
C GLN A 96 22.86 32.75 31.65
N ILE A 97 21.63 33.22 31.40
CA ILE A 97 21.37 34.33 30.46
C ILE A 97 21.48 35.62 31.28
N PRO A 98 22.46 36.50 31.03
CA PRO A 98 22.51 37.79 31.69
C PRO A 98 21.44 38.73 31.10
N TRP A 99 20.96 39.64 31.94
CA TRP A 99 19.86 40.59 31.71
C TRP A 99 20.12 41.57 30.57
#